data_AF-A0A969RI77-F1
#
_entry.id   AF-A0A969RI77-F1
#
_cell.length_a   1.000
_cell.length_b   1.000
_cell.length_c   1.000
_cell.angle_alpha   90.00
_cell.angle_beta   90.00
_cell.angle_gamma   90.00
#
_symmetry.space_group_name_H-M   'P 1'
#
loop_
_entity.id
_entity.type
_entity.pdbx_description
1 polymer ?
#
loop_
_entity_poly.entity_id
_entity_poly.type
_entity_poly.pdbx_seq_one_letter_code
_entity_poly.pdbx_strand_id
1 'polypeptide(L)'
;MPFGSYGWRDRLFSTLPTSNPDGFKRQYPPGLARILSAHSGRIAIASAAEATRNVSELLQDIRNRDPQASDTEILSIVENGLATTQQTNPQKWRRWVDVFSVVFAGGVEAVKIVAPALGIPIEVGKRLYEIYDRNRKQLPSR
;
A
#
# COMPACT_ATOMS: atom_id res chain seq x y z
N MET A 1 -26.68 -14.92 14.10
CA MET A 1 -25.38 -14.73 14.78
C MET A 1 -24.95 -13.30 14.52
N PRO A 2 -24.76 -12.46 15.55
CA PRO A 2 -24.38 -11.07 15.34
C PRO A 2 -22.92 -11.04 14.87
N PHE A 3 -22.71 -10.53 13.66
CA PHE A 3 -21.38 -10.27 13.13
C PHE A 3 -20.76 -9.15 13.95
N GLY A 4 -19.87 -9.51 14.88
CA GLY A 4 -19.10 -8.54 15.65
C GLY A 4 -18.37 -7.57 14.72
N SER A 5 -18.33 -6.30 15.09
CA SER A 5 -17.80 -5.13 14.38
C SER A 5 -16.35 -5.22 13.85
N TYR A 6 -15.71 -6.39 13.88
CA TYR A 6 -14.34 -6.64 13.45
C TYR A 6 -14.24 -7.43 12.13
N GLY A 7 -15.27 -8.18 11.71
CA GLY A 7 -15.15 -9.14 10.60
C GLY A 7 -14.95 -8.57 9.19
N TRP A 8 -15.23 -7.28 8.97
CA TRP A 8 -15.07 -6.66 7.66
C TRP A 8 -13.70 -6.03 7.44
N ARG A 9 -13.03 -5.59 8.52
CA ARG A 9 -11.71 -4.96 8.47
C ARG A 9 -10.65 -5.98 8.08
N ASP A 10 -10.74 -7.20 8.61
CA ASP A 10 -9.92 -8.34 8.18
C ASP A 10 -10.13 -8.71 6.71
N ARG A 11 -11.36 -8.53 6.18
CA ARG A 11 -11.66 -8.84 4.77
C ARG A 11 -11.09 -7.83 3.78
N LEU A 12 -10.96 -6.56 4.15
CA LEU A 12 -10.38 -5.53 3.29
C LEU A 12 -8.95 -5.86 2.89
N PHE A 13 -8.17 -6.35 3.85
CA PHE A 13 -6.82 -6.80 3.59
C PHE A 13 -6.83 -8.21 2.98
N SER A 14 -7.90 -9.01 3.17
CA SER A 14 -8.14 -10.33 2.55
C SER A 14 -8.40 -10.30 1.04
N THR A 15 -8.95 -9.23 0.49
CA THR A 15 -9.00 -9.01 -0.96
C THR A 15 -7.66 -8.45 -1.39
N LEU A 16 -6.70 -9.36 -1.67
CA LEU A 16 -5.36 -8.98 -2.09
C LEU A 16 -5.40 -8.21 -3.41
N PRO A 17 -4.49 -7.24 -3.62
CA PRO A 17 -4.00 -6.90 -4.96
C PRO A 17 -3.64 -8.19 -5.71
N THR A 18 -4.29 -8.41 -6.86
CA THR A 18 -4.07 -9.55 -7.76
C THR A 18 -2.65 -9.58 -8.34
N SER A 19 -1.90 -8.51 -8.18
CA SER A 19 -0.54 -8.33 -8.65
C SER A 19 0.45 -9.12 -7.80
N ASN A 20 1.25 -9.96 -8.45
CA ASN A 20 2.34 -10.70 -7.84
C ASN A 20 3.60 -9.80 -7.72
N PRO A 21 3.96 -9.26 -6.54
CA PRO A 21 5.16 -8.42 -6.40
C PRO A 21 6.47 -9.22 -6.58
N ASP A 22 6.42 -10.56 -6.59
CA ASP A 22 7.60 -11.38 -6.91
C ASP A 22 8.05 -11.23 -8.37
N GLY A 23 7.16 -10.84 -9.29
CA GLY A 23 7.55 -10.46 -10.66
C GLY A 23 8.42 -9.20 -10.68
N PHE A 24 8.10 -8.23 -9.81
CA PHE A 24 8.84 -6.99 -9.65
C PHE A 24 10.22 -7.21 -9.00
N LYS A 25 10.30 -8.08 -7.98
CA LYS A 25 11.56 -8.40 -7.28
C LYS A 25 12.52 -9.29 -8.07
N ARG A 26 12.03 -10.13 -8.98
CA ARG A 26 12.89 -10.97 -9.84
C ARG A 26 13.53 -10.21 -11.01
N GLN A 27 13.07 -9.00 -11.31
CA GLN A 27 13.47 -8.27 -12.51
C GLN A 27 14.47 -7.14 -12.26
N TYR A 28 14.91 -6.94 -11.02
CA TYR A 28 15.93 -5.95 -10.65
C TYR A 28 17.04 -6.56 -9.78
N PRO A 29 18.25 -6.82 -10.33
CA PRO A 29 19.42 -7.10 -9.51
C PRO A 29 19.89 -5.83 -8.78
N PRO A 30 20.59 -5.96 -7.64
CA PRO A 30 21.15 -4.83 -6.91
C PRO A 30 22.22 -4.16 -7.80
N GLY A 31 21.87 -3.03 -8.42
CA GLY A 31 22.76 -2.27 -9.30
C GLY A 31 22.08 -1.52 -10.46
N LEU A 32 20.84 -1.83 -10.83
CA LEU A 32 20.17 -1.23 -12.00
C LEU A 32 19.39 0.07 -11.73
N ALA A 33 19.85 0.90 -10.79
CA ALA A 33 19.39 2.29 -10.70
C ALA A 33 19.95 3.17 -11.85
N ARG A 34 20.88 2.65 -12.66
CA ARG A 34 21.65 3.43 -13.65
C ARG A 34 21.23 3.26 -15.12
N ILE A 35 20.30 2.35 -15.45
CA ILE A 35 19.85 2.11 -16.83
C ILE A 35 18.34 2.34 -16.92
N LEU A 36 17.94 3.60 -16.74
CA LEU A 36 16.56 4.08 -16.83
C LEU A 36 16.16 4.55 -18.24
N SER A 37 16.90 4.21 -19.30
CA SER A 37 16.68 4.87 -20.60
C SER A 37 16.40 3.88 -21.74
N ALA A 38 15.14 3.89 -22.19
CA ALA A 38 14.66 3.67 -23.57
C ALA A 38 13.62 2.56 -23.81
N HIS A 39 13.41 1.58 -22.92
CA HIS A 39 12.33 0.59 -23.12
C HIS A 39 11.57 0.12 -21.85
N SER A 40 12.08 0.43 -20.65
CA SER A 40 11.49 0.01 -19.36
C SER A 40 10.52 1.01 -18.72
N GLY A 41 10.29 2.17 -19.34
CA GLY A 41 9.39 3.20 -18.80
C GLY A 41 7.94 2.73 -18.66
N ARG A 42 7.43 1.92 -19.60
CA ARG A 42 6.01 1.52 -19.61
C ARG A 42 5.67 0.51 -18.49
N ILE A 43 6.60 -0.38 -18.14
CA ILE A 43 6.36 -1.44 -17.15
C ILE A 43 6.45 -0.86 -15.72
N ALA A 44 7.43 0.01 -15.46
CA ALA A 44 7.54 0.70 -14.17
C ALA A 44 6.32 1.61 -13.91
N ILE A 45 5.85 2.34 -14.93
CA ILE A 45 4.65 3.19 -14.83
C ILE A 45 3.38 2.35 -14.62
N ALA A 46 3.23 1.22 -15.32
CA ALA A 46 2.10 0.32 -15.11
C ALA A 46 2.06 -0.22 -13.68
N SER A 47 3.22 -0.61 -13.12
CA SER A 47 3.30 -1.11 -11.74
C SER A 47 2.98 -0.03 -10.69
N ALA A 48 3.37 1.23 -10.94
CA ALA A 48 3.06 2.35 -10.06
C ALA A 48 1.59 2.76 -10.14
N ALA A 49 1.00 2.76 -11.34
CA ALA A 49 -0.42 3.01 -11.54
C ALA A 49 -1.28 1.92 -10.88
N GLU A 50 -0.89 0.65 -11.01
CA GLU A 50 -1.58 -0.48 -10.40
C GLU A 50 -1.46 -0.46 -8.86
N ALA A 51 -0.28 -0.17 -8.32
CA ALA A 51 -0.08 -0.02 -6.89
C ALA A 51 -0.90 1.16 -6.32
N THR A 52 -0.92 2.29 -7.03
CA THR A 52 -1.74 3.46 -6.66
C THR A 52 -3.23 3.12 -6.71
N ARG A 53 -3.67 2.36 -7.72
CA ARG A 53 -5.04 1.88 -7.84
C ARG A 53 -5.42 0.95 -6.68
N ASN A 54 -4.57 -0.01 -6.32
CA ASN A 54 -4.81 -0.92 -5.19
C ASN A 54 -4.99 -0.15 -3.86
N VAL A 55 -4.17 0.88 -3.62
CA VAL A 55 -4.31 1.73 -2.44
C VAL A 55 -5.57 2.60 -2.52
N SER A 56 -5.90 3.13 -3.69
CA SER A 56 -7.14 3.89 -3.91
C SER A 56 -8.38 3.05 -3.64
N GLU A 57 -8.44 1.82 -4.17
CA GLU A 57 -9.53 0.87 -3.96
C GLU A 57 -9.65 0.50 -2.48
N LEU A 58 -8.54 0.28 -1.77
CA LEU A 58 -8.56 0.05 -0.31
C LEU A 58 -9.18 1.24 0.44
N LEU A 59 -8.76 2.47 0.13
CA LEU A 59 -9.27 3.67 0.80
C LEU A 59 -10.74 3.93 0.46
N GLN A 60 -11.14 3.68 -0.78
CA GLN A 60 -12.54 3.77 -1.21
C GLN A 60 -13.41 2.72 -0.53
N ASP A 61 -12.95 1.47 -0.42
CA ASP A 61 -13.68 0.42 0.27
C ASP A 61 -13.87 0.72 1.75
N ILE A 62 -12.87 1.33 2.40
CA ILE A 62 -13.00 1.83 3.78
C ILE A 62 -14.08 2.91 3.83
N ARG A 63 -14.01 3.94 2.98
CA ARG A 63 -14.98 5.04 2.92
C ARG A 63 -16.39 4.58 2.57
N ASN A 64 -16.54 3.56 1.73
CA ASN A 64 -17.85 3.00 1.36
C ASN A 64 -18.49 2.24 2.53
N ARG A 65 -17.69 1.56 3.34
CA ARG A 65 -18.16 0.82 4.51
C ARG A 65 -18.37 1.71 5.73
N ASP A 66 -17.58 2.77 5.83
CA ASP A 66 -17.67 3.77 6.89
C ASP A 66 -17.62 5.19 6.31
N PRO A 67 -18.75 5.69 5.75
CA PRO A 67 -18.81 6.99 5.08
C PRO A 67 -18.62 8.18 6.02
N GLN A 68 -18.74 7.97 7.33
CA GLN A 68 -18.55 8.99 8.35
C GLN A 68 -17.14 8.95 8.97
N ALA A 69 -16.31 7.97 8.60
CA ALA A 69 -14.96 7.86 9.10
C ALA A 69 -14.15 9.10 8.75
N SER A 70 -13.62 9.75 9.77
CA SER A 70 -12.60 10.77 9.61
C SER A 70 -11.34 10.18 8.98
N ASP A 71 -10.50 11.02 8.38
CA ASP A 71 -9.23 10.56 7.81
C ASP A 71 -8.34 9.86 8.86
N THR A 72 -8.43 10.26 10.13
CA THR A 72 -7.71 9.60 11.24
C THR A 72 -8.24 8.19 11.52
N GLU A 73 -9.55 7.98 11.42
CA GLU A 73 -10.16 6.66 11.55
C GLU A 73 -9.80 5.77 10.37
N ILE A 74 -9.80 6.31 9.14
CA ILE A 74 -9.35 5.59 7.94
C ILE A 74 -7.91 5.13 8.11
N LEU A 75 -7.00 6.02 8.55
CA LEU A 75 -5.61 5.67 8.82
C LEU A 75 -5.48 4.60 9.90
N SER A 76 -6.28 4.70 10.97
CA SER A 76 -6.31 3.71 12.06
C SER A 76 -6.80 2.34 11.55
N ILE A 77 -7.77 2.31 10.64
CA ILE A 77 -8.24 1.07 10.00
C ILE A 77 -7.13 0.47 9.15
N VAL A 78 -6.38 1.28 8.39
CA VAL A 78 -5.26 0.80 7.58
C VAL A 78 -4.13 0.25 8.46
N GLU A 79 -3.75 0.97 9.51
CA GLU A 79 -2.70 0.55 10.44
C GLU A 79 -3.07 -0.75 11.16
N ASN A 80 -4.28 -0.83 11.72
CA ASN A 80 -4.75 -2.05 12.38
C ASN A 80 -4.87 -3.21 11.40
N GLY A 81 -5.35 -2.97 10.17
CA GLY A 81 -5.46 -4.00 9.15
C GLY A 81 -4.10 -4.57 8.74
N LEU A 82 -3.08 -3.73 8.61
CA LEU A 82 -1.71 -4.18 8.39
C LEU A 82 -1.18 -4.99 9.57
N ALA A 83 -1.35 -4.52 10.81
CA ALA A 83 -0.90 -5.22 12.01
C ALA A 83 -1.57 -6.60 12.16
N THR A 84 -2.89 -6.68 11.96
CA THR A 84 -3.62 -7.95 12.00
C THR A 84 -3.18 -8.89 10.88
N THR A 85 -2.98 -8.36 9.67
CA THR A 85 -2.49 -9.16 8.52
C THR A 85 -1.07 -9.67 8.79
N GLN A 86 -0.22 -8.91 9.47
CA GLN A 86 1.12 -9.35 9.84
C GLN A 86 1.09 -10.60 10.72
N GLN A 87 0.14 -10.66 11.66
CA GLN A 87 -0.01 -11.79 12.58
C GLN A 87 -0.70 -12.99 11.93
N THR A 88 -1.73 -12.75 11.12
CA THR A 88 -2.61 -13.80 10.57
C THR A 88 -2.14 -14.32 9.21
N ASN A 89 -1.49 -13.48 8.40
CA ASN A 89 -0.99 -13.84 7.07
C ASN A 89 0.27 -13.03 6.67
N PRO A 90 1.46 -13.42 7.15
CA PRO A 90 2.70 -12.68 6.92
C PRO A 90 3.08 -12.51 5.43
N GLN A 91 2.76 -13.49 4.59
CA GLN A 91 3.03 -13.41 3.14
C GLN A 91 2.25 -12.27 2.50
N LYS A 92 0.99 -12.14 2.90
CA LYS A 92 0.06 -11.12 2.42
C LYS A 92 0.36 -9.73 2.95
N TRP A 93 0.74 -9.65 4.23
CA TRP A 93 1.27 -8.43 4.81
C TRP A 93 2.48 -7.93 4.01
N ARG A 94 3.42 -8.82 3.67
CA ARG A 94 4.58 -8.47 2.84
C ARG A 94 4.18 -7.91 1.47
N ARG A 95 3.14 -8.46 0.83
CA ARG A 95 2.62 -7.93 -0.45
C ARG A 95 2.06 -6.52 -0.31
N TRP A 96 1.32 -6.23 0.77
CA TRP A 96 0.84 -4.88 1.03
C TRP A 96 1.99 -3.90 1.28
N VAL A 97 3.01 -4.30 2.04
CA VAL A 97 4.22 -3.47 2.23
C VAL A 97 4.94 -3.23 0.90
N ASP A 98 4.98 -4.22 0.01
CA ASP A 98 5.55 -4.07 -1.34
C ASP A 98 4.73 -3.11 -2.21
N VAL A 99 3.39 -3.16 -2.16
CA VAL A 99 2.52 -2.19 -2.86
C VAL A 99 2.78 -0.77 -2.36
N PHE A 100 2.83 -0.55 -1.04
CA PHE A 100 3.17 0.74 -0.48
C PHE A 100 4.59 1.19 -0.85
N SER A 101 5.55 0.27 -0.96
CA SER A 101 6.91 0.57 -1.41
C SER A 101 6.94 1.11 -2.85
N VAL A 102 6.05 0.64 -3.73
CA VAL A 102 5.96 1.15 -5.11
C VAL A 102 5.29 2.53 -5.12
N VAL A 103 4.20 2.70 -4.37
CA VAL A 103 3.49 3.99 -4.24
C VAL A 103 4.41 5.07 -3.68
N PHE A 104 5.25 4.71 -2.71
CA PHE A 104 6.16 5.63 -2.03
C PHE A 104 7.63 5.47 -2.44
N ALA A 105 7.90 4.99 -3.66
CA ALA A 105 9.27 4.77 -4.13
C ALA A 105 10.15 6.04 -4.12
N GLY A 106 9.53 7.24 -4.17
CA GLY A 106 10.18 8.54 -4.03
C GLY A 106 10.19 9.12 -2.61
N GLY A 107 9.88 8.32 -1.58
CA GLY A 107 9.82 8.77 -0.19
C GLY A 107 8.72 9.81 0.05
N VAL A 108 8.98 10.77 0.94
CA VAL A 108 8.02 11.84 1.28
C VAL A 108 7.66 12.73 0.08
N GLU A 109 8.55 12.86 -0.92
CA GLU A 109 8.26 13.64 -2.12
C GLU A 109 7.24 12.94 -3.02
N ALA A 110 7.20 11.60 -3.01
CA ALA A 110 6.17 10.85 -3.73
C ALA A 110 4.76 11.16 -3.18
N VAL A 111 4.63 11.49 -1.89
CA VAL A 111 3.35 11.83 -1.26
C VAL A 111 2.65 13.00 -1.98
N LYS A 112 3.41 14.00 -2.43
CA LYS A 112 2.84 15.16 -3.15
C LYS A 112 2.22 14.77 -4.50
N ILE A 113 2.67 13.67 -5.08
CA ILE A 113 2.19 13.14 -6.36
C ILE A 113 1.02 12.19 -6.11
N VAL A 114 1.15 11.29 -5.13
CA VAL A 114 0.17 10.21 -4.92
C VAL A 114 -1.03 10.64 -4.07
N ALA A 115 -0.89 11.57 -3.12
CA ALA A 115 -2.02 11.99 -2.29
C ALA A 115 -3.17 12.59 -3.13
N PRO A 116 -2.92 13.49 -4.10
CA PRO A 116 -3.96 13.93 -5.04
C PRO A 116 -4.55 12.78 -5.86
N ALA A 117 -3.71 11.86 -6.34
CA ALA A 117 -4.15 10.70 -7.15
C ALA A 117 -5.04 9.72 -6.35
N LEU A 118 -4.82 9.64 -5.04
CA LEU A 118 -5.62 8.84 -4.10
C LEU A 118 -6.86 9.59 -3.59
N GLY A 119 -7.07 10.86 -3.97
CA GLY A 119 -8.19 11.67 -3.48
C GLY A 119 -8.15 11.91 -1.97
N ILE A 120 -6.94 12.01 -1.40
CA ILE A 120 -6.70 12.26 0.02
C ILE A 120 -5.89 13.56 0.24
N PRO A 121 -6.07 14.24 1.37
CA PRO A 121 -5.20 15.35 1.76
C PRO A 121 -3.73 14.94 1.86
N ILE A 122 -2.80 15.88 1.62
CA ILE A 122 -1.36 15.62 1.67
C ILE A 122 -0.94 15.11 3.06
N GLU A 123 -1.52 15.66 4.12
CA GLU A 123 -1.30 15.26 5.51
C GLU A 123 -1.65 13.78 5.74
N VAL A 124 -2.76 13.32 5.16
CA VAL A 124 -3.18 11.92 5.21
C VAL A 124 -2.21 11.04 4.44
N GLY A 125 -1.75 11.49 3.27
CA GLY A 125 -0.71 10.80 2.51
C GLY A 125 0.63 10.68 3.27
N LYS A 126 1.02 11.71 4.03
CA LYS A 126 2.21 11.67 4.89
C LYS A 126 2.07 10.66 6.01
N ARG A 127 0.90 10.62 6.68
CA ARG A 127 0.62 9.61 7.72
C ARG A 127 0.61 8.19 7.16
N LEU A 128 0.06 8.00 5.96
CA LEU A 128 0.09 6.70 5.28
C LEU A 128 1.53 6.28 4.95
N TYR A 129 2.38 7.22 4.54
CA TYR A 129 3.81 6.98 4.36
C TYR A 129 4.51 6.58 5.67
N GLU A 130 4.21 7.25 6.79
CA GLU A 130 4.76 6.91 8.11
C GLU A 130 4.39 5.48 8.53
N ILE A 131 3.14 5.07 8.33
CA ILE A 131 2.67 3.70 8.59
C ILE A 131 3.48 2.71 7.75
N TYR A 132 3.65 2.98 6.45
CA TYR A 132 4.48 2.17 5.57
C TYR A 132 5.94 2.09 6.05
N ASP A 133 6.58 3.22 6.36
CA ASP A 133 7.99 3.29 6.76
C ASP A 133 8.26 2.47 8.03
N ARG A 134 7.36 2.58 9.03
CA ARG A 134 7.42 1.75 10.25
C ARG A 134 7.30 0.26 9.93
N ASN A 135 6.36 -0.13 9.07
CA ASN A 135 6.13 -1.53 8.70
C ASN A 135 7.30 -2.09 7.87
N ARG A 136 7.86 -1.31 6.95
CA ARG A 136 9.02 -1.70 6.14
C ARG A 136 10.23 -2.02 7.00
N LYS A 137 10.49 -1.25 8.05
CA LYS A 137 11.61 -1.49 8.98
C LYS A 137 11.51 -2.81 9.74
N GLN A 138 10.31 -3.41 9.82
CA GLN A 138 10.10 -4.71 10.44
C GLN A 138 10.34 -5.89 9.49
N LEU A 139 10.52 -5.63 8.18
CA LEU A 139 10.94 -6.68 7.26
C LEU A 139 12.38 -7.08 7.59
N PRO A 140 12.69 -8.39 7.70
CA PRO A 140 14.06 -8.82 7.91
C PRO A 140 14.94 -8.26 6.79
N SER A 141 16.05 -7.63 7.18
CA SER A 141 17.09 -7.21 6.25
C SER A 141 17.52 -8.44 5.45
N ARG A 142 17.31 -8.37 4.14
CA ARG A 142 17.65 -9.45 3.21
C ARG A 142 19.16 -9.62 3.13
#